data_AF-A0A8H3IRV3-F1
#
_entry.id   AF-A0A8H3IRV3-F1
#
_cell.length_a   1.000
_cell.length_b   1.000
_cell.length_c   1.000
_cell.angle_alpha   90.00
_cell.angle_beta   90.00
_cell.angle_gamma   90.00
#
_symmetry.space_group_name_H-M   'P 1'
#
loop_
_entity.id
_entity.type
_entity.pdbx_description
1 polymer ?
#
loop_
_entity_poly.entity_id
_entity_poly.type
_entity_poly.pdbx_seq_one_letter_code
_entity_poly.pdbx_strand_id
1 'polypeptide(L)'
;MWNTTNVFNVSSTPSCTLVAQSPLIPGISDAVLSTFLPTVVYIIASGFFYWLDRQELFTQYRIHPTEEDLQRNHVSRFQCFQGVARYHLMQISIGLFLAYGVGPDMVGSKSCDVHRWAVRIRRVRSLIPLVLLAFGVDVKGLAVATSGKIPALAQFLAGPGSSGSESSQAHITSGELRLADFVESFLVPTVQFLVALAVVDTWIYFTHRLCHINQTLYRIVHSQHHRLYVPYAYGAVYAHWLESLFLDILSFIMGNALAGFSVRQSMVFGSLATIKTISDHCGYVFSWDPFRFLNANGAKFHDLHHQSWGFKNNFSTYTVFWDNILGTTWTNEEAAAARYSWVQQKTKERVEKKSIPMTTKAMERE
;
A
#
# COMPACT_ATOMS: atom_id res chain seq x y z
N MET A 1 27.59 4.05 -3.68
CA MET A 1 28.40 5.17 -4.22
C MET A 1 27.69 5.70 -5.46
N TRP A 2 27.07 6.87 -5.35
CA TRP A 2 26.36 7.51 -6.46
C TRP A 2 27.40 8.20 -7.36
N ASN A 3 27.68 7.63 -8.52
CA ASN A 3 28.62 8.22 -9.47
C ASN A 3 27.95 9.39 -10.20
N THR A 4 28.22 10.61 -9.75
CA THR A 4 27.62 11.87 -10.24
C THR A 4 28.21 12.40 -11.55
N THR A 5 28.84 11.55 -12.38
CA THR A 5 29.57 11.99 -13.59
C THR A 5 28.84 11.81 -14.92
N ASN A 6 27.56 11.43 -14.94
CA ASN A 6 26.75 11.56 -16.16
C ASN A 6 26.26 13.00 -16.32
N VAL A 7 27.19 13.87 -16.72
CA VAL A 7 26.87 15.19 -17.28
C VAL A 7 26.10 14.92 -18.57
N PHE A 8 24.77 15.06 -18.52
CA PHE A 8 23.91 14.99 -19.70
C PHE A 8 24.47 15.94 -20.77
N ASN A 9 24.92 15.38 -21.89
CA ASN A 9 25.44 16.19 -22.99
C ASN A 9 24.28 17.01 -23.57
N VAL A 10 24.33 18.32 -23.37
CA VAL A 10 23.20 19.27 -23.54
C VAL A 10 22.85 19.53 -25.01
N SER A 11 23.60 18.93 -25.94
CA SER A 11 23.62 19.31 -27.36
C SER A 11 23.09 18.26 -28.35
N SER A 12 22.80 17.03 -27.93
CA SER A 12 22.24 16.00 -28.83
C SER A 12 20.98 15.35 -28.27
N THR A 13 19.98 15.16 -29.13
CA THR A 13 18.81 14.33 -28.80
C THR A 13 19.26 12.91 -28.50
N PRO A 14 18.94 12.35 -27.33
CA PRO A 14 19.38 11.01 -26.97
C PRO A 14 18.75 9.96 -27.89
N SER A 15 19.49 8.89 -28.18
CA SER A 15 18.94 7.74 -28.90
C SER A 15 17.90 7.03 -28.01
N CYS A 16 16.66 7.02 -28.45
CA CYS A 16 15.52 6.46 -27.74
C CYS A 16 15.23 5.04 -28.24
N THR A 17 15.98 4.06 -27.76
CA THR A 17 15.73 2.64 -28.04
C THR A 17 15.17 1.94 -26.80
N LEU A 18 14.23 1.02 -27.02
CA LEU A 18 13.77 0.11 -25.97
C LEU A 18 14.74 -1.06 -25.87
N VAL A 19 15.12 -1.42 -24.65
CA VAL A 19 16.00 -2.55 -24.37
C VAL A 19 15.32 -3.47 -23.36
N ALA A 20 15.47 -4.77 -23.54
CA ALA A 20 15.00 -5.75 -22.57
C ALA A 20 15.71 -5.54 -21.22
N GLN A 21 14.95 -5.39 -20.15
CA GLN A 21 15.47 -5.22 -18.81
C GLN A 21 16.10 -6.52 -18.32
N SER A 22 17.34 -6.45 -17.84
CA SER A 22 18.01 -7.61 -17.24
C SER A 22 17.31 -8.02 -15.94
N PRO A 23 17.06 -9.32 -15.70
CA PRO A 23 16.38 -9.78 -14.48
C PRO A 23 17.14 -9.41 -13.21
N LEU A 24 16.42 -9.21 -12.10
CA LEU A 24 17.01 -8.93 -10.78
C LEU A 24 17.80 -10.13 -10.24
N ILE A 25 17.32 -11.34 -10.52
CA ILE A 25 17.97 -12.59 -10.11
C ILE A 25 18.34 -13.36 -11.38
N PRO A 26 19.63 -13.70 -11.60
CA PRO A 26 20.04 -14.50 -12.74
C PRO A 26 19.24 -15.82 -12.82
N GLY A 27 18.61 -16.07 -13.97
CA GLY A 27 17.82 -17.28 -14.21
C GLY A 27 16.35 -17.23 -13.79
N ILE A 28 15.88 -16.16 -13.13
CA ILE A 28 14.48 -15.97 -12.76
C ILE A 28 13.99 -14.66 -13.39
N SER A 29 12.98 -14.73 -14.27
CA SER A 29 12.41 -13.50 -14.84
C SER A 29 11.74 -12.65 -13.77
N ASP A 30 11.73 -11.33 -13.94
CA ASP A 30 11.08 -10.43 -12.98
C ASP A 30 9.58 -10.76 -12.84
N ALA A 31 8.89 -11.19 -13.89
CA ALA A 31 7.48 -11.60 -13.83
C ALA A 31 7.25 -12.87 -12.97
N VAL A 32 8.17 -13.83 -13.02
CA VAL A 32 8.12 -15.01 -12.14
C VAL A 32 8.44 -14.60 -10.72
N LEU A 33 9.49 -13.78 -10.52
CA LEU A 33 9.88 -13.29 -9.21
C LEU A 33 8.74 -12.50 -8.53
N SER A 34 8.00 -11.66 -9.27
CA SER A 34 6.88 -10.89 -8.73
C SER A 34 5.73 -11.75 -8.22
N THR A 35 5.63 -12.98 -8.70
CA THR A 35 4.60 -13.94 -8.26
C THR A 35 4.93 -14.53 -6.89
N PHE A 36 6.20 -14.82 -6.62
CA PHE A 36 6.64 -15.43 -5.36
C PHE A 36 6.94 -14.41 -4.27
N LEU A 37 7.38 -13.20 -4.65
CA LEU A 37 7.85 -12.20 -3.70
C LEU A 37 6.82 -11.85 -2.61
N PRO A 38 5.52 -11.60 -2.90
CA PRO A 38 4.53 -11.33 -1.87
C PRO A 38 4.40 -12.48 -0.85
N THR A 39 4.49 -13.73 -1.31
CA THR A 39 4.44 -14.90 -0.42
C THR A 39 5.67 -14.97 0.50
N VAL A 40 6.86 -14.70 -0.04
CA VAL A 40 8.10 -14.64 0.76
C VAL A 40 8.01 -13.54 1.81
N VAL A 41 7.60 -12.33 1.40
CA VAL A 41 7.37 -11.20 2.31
C VAL A 41 6.34 -11.57 3.37
N TYR A 42 5.26 -12.24 2.99
CA TYR A 42 4.21 -12.67 3.92
C TYR A 42 4.75 -13.61 4.99
N ILE A 43 5.48 -14.66 4.59
CA ILE A 43 6.06 -15.63 5.52
C ILE A 43 7.02 -14.96 6.50
N ILE A 44 7.89 -14.07 6.01
CA ILE A 44 8.87 -13.37 6.86
C ILE A 44 8.16 -12.44 7.84
N ALA A 45 7.29 -11.56 7.35
CA ALA A 45 6.62 -10.56 8.18
C ALA A 45 5.66 -11.19 9.19
N SER A 46 4.82 -12.14 8.76
CA SER A 46 3.92 -12.84 9.67
C SER A 46 4.65 -13.76 10.64
N GLY A 47 5.73 -14.40 10.20
CA GLY A 47 6.61 -15.22 11.04
C GLY A 47 7.30 -14.40 12.13
N PHE A 48 7.71 -13.17 11.83
CA PHE A 48 8.25 -12.23 12.82
C PHE A 48 7.24 -11.91 13.93
N PHE A 49 6.01 -11.51 13.57
CA PHE A 49 4.97 -11.23 14.57
C PHE A 49 4.55 -12.48 15.34
N TYR A 50 4.50 -13.64 14.68
CA TYR A 50 4.26 -14.91 15.35
C TYR A 50 5.37 -15.22 16.37
N TRP A 51 6.63 -15.00 16.02
CA TRP A 51 7.74 -15.16 16.94
C TRP A 51 7.63 -14.20 18.13
N LEU A 52 7.32 -12.92 17.90
CA LEU A 52 7.05 -11.95 18.98
C LEU A 52 5.93 -12.42 19.90
N ASP A 53 4.84 -12.95 19.33
CA ASP A 53 3.71 -13.50 20.08
C ASP A 53 4.17 -14.64 21.00
N ARG A 54 4.91 -15.60 20.46
CA ARG A 54 5.40 -16.79 21.19
C ARG A 54 6.44 -16.48 22.26
N GLN A 55 7.19 -15.40 22.13
CA GLN A 55 8.17 -14.96 23.13
C GLN A 55 7.58 -14.02 24.18
N GLU A 56 6.28 -13.71 24.11
CA GLU A 56 5.62 -12.75 25.02
C GLU A 56 6.32 -11.37 25.05
N LEU A 57 6.91 -10.97 23.92
CA LEU A 57 7.56 -9.68 23.79
C LEU A 57 6.52 -8.59 23.55
N PHE A 58 6.80 -7.37 24.05
CA PHE A 58 6.01 -6.17 23.77
C PHE A 58 4.52 -6.29 24.15
N THR A 59 4.19 -7.00 25.22
CA THR A 59 2.82 -7.23 25.70
C THR A 59 2.05 -5.94 25.97
N GLN A 60 2.73 -4.85 26.33
CA GLN A 60 2.13 -3.53 26.50
C GLN A 60 1.53 -2.93 25.22
N TYR A 61 1.92 -3.44 24.05
CA TYR A 61 1.41 -3.02 22.75
C TYR A 61 0.34 -3.98 22.19
N ARG A 62 0.01 -5.08 22.88
CA ARG A 62 -1.00 -6.03 22.42
C ARG A 62 -2.42 -5.50 22.63
N ILE A 63 -3.30 -5.81 21.69
CA ILE A 63 -4.74 -5.50 21.78
C ILE A 63 -5.43 -6.47 22.74
N HIS A 64 -5.12 -7.77 22.59
CA HIS A 64 -5.75 -8.87 23.33
C HIS A 64 -4.72 -9.66 24.15
N PRO A 65 -5.10 -10.18 25.34
CA PRO A 65 -4.31 -11.18 26.05
C PRO A 65 -4.31 -12.53 25.32
N THR A 66 -3.23 -13.31 25.44
CA THR A 66 -3.05 -14.61 24.77
C THR A 66 -4.20 -15.60 25.02
N GLU A 67 -4.80 -15.59 26.20
CA GLU A 67 -5.93 -16.46 26.54
C GLU A 67 -7.19 -16.13 25.73
N GLU A 68 -7.38 -14.85 25.39
CA GLU A 68 -8.51 -14.40 24.58
C GLU A 68 -8.38 -14.90 23.14
N ASP A 69 -7.18 -14.77 22.56
CA ASP A 69 -6.84 -15.26 21.21
C ASP A 69 -7.10 -16.76 21.04
N LEU A 70 -6.78 -17.55 22.07
CA LEU A 70 -6.90 -19.01 22.03
C LEU A 70 -8.34 -19.51 22.21
N GLN A 71 -9.20 -18.74 22.88
CA GLN A 71 -10.55 -19.19 23.26
C GLN A 71 -11.66 -18.64 22.35
N ARG A 72 -11.45 -17.48 21.71
CA ARG A 72 -12.51 -16.81 20.93
C ARG A 72 -12.50 -17.17 19.45
N ASN A 73 -11.37 -17.62 18.93
CA ASN A 73 -11.26 -18.02 17.53
C ASN A 73 -12.01 -19.34 17.29
N HIS A 74 -12.86 -19.37 16.26
CA HIS A 74 -13.68 -20.54 15.93
C HIS A 74 -12.91 -21.58 15.07
N VAL A 75 -11.66 -21.28 14.73
CA VAL A 75 -10.82 -22.07 13.84
C VAL A 75 -9.50 -22.33 14.54
N SER A 76 -9.00 -23.56 14.45
CA SER A 76 -7.69 -23.89 15.03
C SER A 76 -6.56 -23.23 14.23
N ARG A 77 -5.43 -22.96 14.90
CA ARG A 77 -4.22 -22.42 14.25
C ARG A 77 -3.79 -23.26 13.02
N PHE A 78 -3.94 -24.58 13.09
CA PHE A 78 -3.63 -25.48 11.98
C PHE A 78 -4.61 -25.34 10.79
N GLN A 79 -5.91 -25.24 11.06
CA GLN A 79 -6.91 -24.99 10.01
C GLN A 79 -6.70 -23.62 9.35
N CYS A 80 -6.33 -22.61 10.13
CA CYS A 80 -5.95 -21.30 9.62
C CYS A 80 -4.74 -21.41 8.68
N PHE A 81 -3.68 -22.08 9.13
CA PHE A 81 -2.48 -22.33 8.32
C PHE A 81 -2.80 -23.05 7.00
N GLN A 82 -3.66 -24.08 7.01
CA GLN A 82 -4.12 -24.75 5.79
C GLN A 82 -4.91 -23.83 4.85
N GLY A 83 -5.68 -22.89 5.38
CA GLY A 83 -6.35 -21.86 4.57
C GLY A 83 -5.35 -20.92 3.90
N VAL A 84 -4.38 -20.43 4.66
CA VAL A 84 -3.33 -19.51 4.18
C VAL A 84 -2.42 -20.20 3.15
N ALA A 85 -2.09 -21.48 3.34
CA ALA A 85 -1.35 -22.25 2.34
C ALA A 85 -2.11 -22.36 1.01
N ARG A 86 -3.43 -22.59 1.06
CA ARG A 86 -4.29 -22.60 -0.13
C ARG A 86 -4.37 -21.23 -0.81
N TYR A 87 -4.44 -20.15 -0.03
CA TYR A 87 -4.36 -18.78 -0.54
C TYR A 87 -3.08 -18.57 -1.37
N HIS A 88 -1.91 -18.86 -0.80
CA HIS A 88 -0.64 -18.65 -1.50
C HIS A 88 -0.47 -19.56 -2.71
N LEU A 89 -0.94 -20.81 -2.64
CA LEU A 89 -0.94 -21.71 -3.80
C LEU A 89 -1.79 -21.15 -4.94
N MET A 90 -2.97 -20.60 -4.63
CA MET A 90 -3.84 -19.96 -5.61
C MET A 90 -3.20 -18.69 -6.19
N GLN A 91 -2.69 -17.79 -5.34
CA GLN A 91 -2.01 -16.56 -5.74
C GLN A 91 -0.82 -16.86 -6.67
N ILE A 92 0.02 -17.83 -6.30
CA ILE A 92 1.18 -18.25 -7.10
C ILE A 92 0.72 -18.85 -8.42
N SER A 93 -0.28 -19.74 -8.41
CA SER A 93 -0.81 -20.35 -9.63
C SER A 93 -1.34 -19.31 -10.62
N ILE A 94 -2.12 -18.33 -10.13
CA ILE A 94 -2.66 -17.24 -10.96
C ILE A 94 -1.52 -16.34 -11.46
N GLY A 95 -0.57 -15.97 -10.60
CA GLY A 95 0.56 -15.15 -11.01
C GLY A 95 1.45 -15.82 -12.06
N LEU A 96 1.73 -17.12 -11.93
CA LEU A 96 2.47 -17.89 -12.93
C LEU A 96 1.70 -17.99 -14.25
N PHE A 97 0.38 -18.17 -14.19
CA PHE A 97 -0.47 -18.14 -15.38
C PHE A 97 -0.41 -16.79 -16.09
N LEU A 98 -0.48 -15.68 -15.35
CA LEU A 98 -0.37 -14.34 -15.91
C LEU A 98 1.03 -14.00 -16.43
N ALA A 99 2.07 -14.55 -15.80
CA ALA A 99 3.45 -14.41 -16.25
C ALA A 99 3.80 -15.31 -17.45
N TYR A 100 2.97 -16.32 -17.75
CA TYR A 100 3.24 -17.26 -18.82
C TYR A 100 3.20 -16.55 -20.18
N GLY A 101 4.29 -16.66 -20.94
CA GLY A 101 4.41 -16.01 -22.25
C GLY A 101 4.67 -14.50 -22.20
N VAL A 102 4.79 -13.90 -21.01
CA VAL A 102 5.20 -12.51 -20.85
C VAL A 102 6.72 -12.43 -21.02
N GLY A 103 7.16 -11.70 -22.05
CA GLY A 103 8.58 -11.42 -22.30
C GLY A 103 9.19 -10.53 -21.21
N PRO A 104 10.52 -10.27 -21.28
CA PRO A 104 11.14 -9.32 -20.36
C PRO A 104 10.53 -7.92 -20.52
N ASP A 105 10.42 -7.18 -19.41
CA ASP A 105 10.00 -5.78 -19.43
C ASP A 105 10.93 -4.99 -20.36
N MET A 106 10.34 -4.21 -21.26
CA MET A 106 11.08 -3.37 -22.20
C MET A 106 11.19 -1.97 -21.60
N VAL A 107 12.41 -1.55 -21.28
CA VAL A 107 12.67 -0.24 -20.67
C VAL A 107 13.30 0.71 -21.68
N GLY A 108 12.85 1.97 -21.64
CA GLY A 108 13.49 3.06 -22.36
C GLY A 108 14.82 3.44 -21.73
N SER A 109 15.68 4.09 -22.52
CA SER A 109 16.83 4.77 -21.94
C SER A 109 16.36 5.88 -21.01
N LYS A 110 16.80 5.87 -19.75
CA LYS A 110 16.50 6.93 -18.77
C LYS A 110 16.78 8.33 -19.34
N SER A 111 17.86 8.48 -20.13
CA SER A 111 18.18 9.78 -20.76
C SER A 111 17.12 10.24 -21.75
N CYS A 112 16.45 9.32 -22.45
CA CYS A 112 15.34 9.64 -23.36
C CYS A 112 14.10 10.10 -22.59
N ASP A 113 13.71 9.41 -21.52
CA ASP A 113 12.52 9.77 -20.74
C ASP A 113 12.71 11.12 -20.03
N VAL A 114 13.90 11.36 -19.46
CA VAL A 114 14.30 12.66 -18.92
C VAL A 114 14.25 13.74 -20.00
N HIS A 115 14.77 13.48 -21.20
CA HIS A 115 14.71 14.45 -22.29
C HIS A 115 13.27 14.77 -22.71
N ARG A 116 12.39 13.75 -22.78
CA ARG A 116 10.96 13.92 -23.08
C ARG A 116 10.27 14.81 -22.04
N TRP A 117 10.54 14.60 -20.75
CA TRP A 117 10.03 15.47 -19.69
C TRP A 117 10.61 16.88 -19.77
N ALA A 118 11.88 17.04 -20.08
CA ALA A 118 12.49 18.36 -20.22
C ALA A 118 11.85 19.18 -21.35
N VAL A 119 11.52 18.54 -22.48
CA VAL A 119 10.75 19.16 -23.56
C VAL A 119 9.34 19.57 -23.11
N ARG A 120 8.65 18.72 -22.33
CA ARG A 120 7.32 19.03 -21.76
C ARG A 120 7.38 20.20 -20.79
N ILE A 121 8.35 20.18 -19.86
CA ILE A 121 8.59 21.25 -18.88
C ILE A 121 8.85 22.57 -19.61
N ARG A 122 9.69 22.55 -20.63
CA ARG A 122 9.95 23.73 -21.46
C ARG A 122 8.69 24.27 -22.12
N ARG A 123 7.86 23.40 -22.71
CA ARG A 123 6.60 23.81 -23.34
C ARG A 123 5.66 24.47 -22.32
N VAL A 124 5.54 23.90 -21.12
CA VAL A 124 4.77 24.52 -20.03
C VAL A 124 5.38 25.86 -19.63
N ARG A 125 6.70 25.94 -19.46
CA ARG A 125 7.40 27.18 -19.12
C ARG A 125 7.20 28.27 -20.17
N SER A 126 7.18 27.94 -21.46
CA SER A 126 6.92 28.93 -22.51
C SER A 126 5.50 29.53 -22.45
N LEU A 127 4.56 28.87 -21.78
CA LEU A 127 3.20 29.39 -21.59
C LEU A 127 3.07 30.30 -20.36
N ILE A 128 4.01 30.24 -19.41
CA ILE A 128 3.94 30.99 -18.15
C ILE A 128 3.81 32.50 -18.38
N PRO A 129 4.60 33.15 -19.28
CA PRO A 129 4.45 34.58 -19.51
C PRO A 129 3.06 34.97 -20.02
N LEU A 130 2.45 34.12 -20.85
CA LEU A 130 1.11 34.35 -21.38
C LEU A 130 0.03 34.20 -20.30
N VAL A 131 0.14 33.19 -19.44
CA VAL A 131 -0.78 32.99 -18.31
C VAL A 131 -0.68 34.16 -17.33
N LEU A 132 0.53 34.56 -16.95
CA LEU A 132 0.73 35.68 -16.01
C LEU A 132 0.24 37.01 -16.60
N LEU A 133 0.48 37.26 -17.88
CA LEU A 133 -0.06 38.44 -18.57
C LEU A 133 -1.59 38.45 -18.58
N ALA A 134 -2.24 37.29 -18.74
CA ALA A 134 -3.71 37.18 -18.67
C ALA A 134 -4.28 37.56 -17.29
N PHE A 135 -3.48 37.45 -16.23
CA PHE A 135 -3.82 37.93 -14.88
C PHE A 135 -3.30 39.35 -14.59
N GLY A 136 -2.84 40.10 -15.61
CA GLY A 136 -2.37 41.48 -15.47
C GLY A 136 -0.97 41.63 -14.85
N VAL A 137 -0.19 40.55 -14.79
CA VAL A 137 1.17 40.58 -14.23
C VAL A 137 2.19 40.97 -15.32
N ASP A 138 2.96 42.04 -15.09
CA ASP A 138 4.10 42.40 -15.94
C ASP A 138 5.29 41.47 -15.70
N VAL A 139 5.39 40.44 -16.52
CA VAL A 139 6.41 39.40 -16.43
C VAL A 139 7.81 39.94 -16.72
N LYS A 140 7.93 40.94 -17.61
CA LYS A 140 9.24 41.55 -17.94
C LYS A 140 9.72 42.40 -16.77
N GLY A 141 8.86 43.24 -16.21
CA GLY A 141 9.16 44.01 -15.00
C GLY A 141 9.53 43.12 -13.82
N LEU A 142 8.79 42.03 -13.61
CA LEU A 142 9.07 41.06 -12.54
C LEU A 142 10.39 40.32 -12.75
N ALA A 143 10.72 39.91 -13.98
CA ALA A 143 12.00 39.29 -14.30
C ALA A 143 13.17 40.26 -14.05
N VAL A 144 13.05 41.52 -14.44
CA VAL A 144 14.06 42.56 -14.15
C VAL A 144 14.20 42.78 -12.65
N ALA A 145 13.10 42.94 -11.92
CA ALA A 145 13.10 43.17 -10.47
C ALA A 145 13.71 41.99 -9.68
N THR A 146 13.57 40.77 -10.17
CA THR A 146 14.10 39.55 -9.53
C THR A 146 15.51 39.18 -9.98
N SER A 147 16.00 39.73 -11.09
CA SER A 147 17.29 39.38 -11.71
C SER A 147 18.50 39.49 -10.77
N GLY A 148 18.54 40.54 -9.93
CA GLY A 148 19.63 40.76 -8.98
C GLY A 148 19.51 39.98 -7.66
N LYS A 149 18.33 39.43 -7.33
CA LYS A 149 18.08 38.73 -6.06
C LYS A 149 17.96 37.22 -6.22
N ILE A 150 17.27 36.78 -7.26
CA ILE A 150 16.99 35.38 -7.56
C ILE A 150 17.18 35.18 -9.08
N PRO A 151 18.43 35.09 -9.57
CA PRO A 151 18.73 35.00 -11.00
C PRO A 151 18.02 33.83 -11.70
N ALA A 152 17.86 32.70 -11.00
CA ALA A 152 17.14 31.53 -11.51
C ALA A 152 15.64 31.81 -11.76
N LEU A 153 14.99 32.58 -10.89
CA LEU A 153 13.58 32.95 -11.05
C LEU A 153 13.42 33.96 -12.20
N ALA A 154 14.31 34.94 -12.29
CA ALA A 154 14.30 35.90 -13.39
C ALA A 154 14.48 35.19 -14.75
N GLN A 155 15.43 34.26 -14.84
CA GLN A 155 15.63 33.45 -16.04
C GLN A 155 14.40 32.60 -16.34
N PHE A 156 13.79 31.99 -15.32
CA PHE A 156 12.58 31.19 -15.45
C PHE A 156 11.41 32.01 -16.05
N LEU A 157 11.15 33.19 -15.49
CA LEU A 157 10.09 34.11 -15.89
C LEU A 157 10.30 34.73 -17.28
N ALA A 158 11.55 35.03 -17.65
CA ALA A 158 11.89 35.66 -18.93
C ALA A 158 11.65 34.76 -20.17
N GLY A 159 11.26 33.49 -19.97
CA GLY A 159 10.95 32.55 -21.04
C GLY A 159 12.17 32.10 -21.86
N PRO A 160 12.00 31.13 -22.77
CA PRO A 160 13.04 30.75 -23.71
C PRO A 160 13.24 31.84 -24.77
N GLY A 161 14.46 32.39 -24.89
CA GLY A 161 14.84 33.31 -25.98
C GLY A 161 15.06 34.78 -25.63
N SER A 162 15.06 35.17 -24.34
CA SER A 162 15.24 36.57 -23.92
C SER A 162 16.71 37.04 -23.80
N SER A 163 17.68 36.13 -23.90
CA SER A 163 19.08 36.49 -24.15
C SER A 163 19.31 36.54 -25.65
N GLY A 164 19.54 37.73 -26.20
CA GLY A 164 19.61 38.03 -27.64
C GLY A 164 20.75 37.35 -28.42
N SER A 165 20.75 36.03 -28.50
CA SER A 165 21.51 35.26 -29.48
C SER A 165 20.54 34.42 -30.31
N GLU A 166 20.20 34.91 -31.49
CA GLU A 166 19.62 34.13 -32.57
C GLU A 166 20.65 33.10 -33.04
N SER A 167 20.71 31.94 -32.39
CA SER A 167 21.30 30.75 -32.98
C SER A 167 20.34 29.58 -32.83
N SER A 168 19.87 29.08 -33.97
CA SER A 168 19.11 27.85 -34.13
C SER A 168 19.62 26.72 -33.22
N GLN A 169 18.67 26.08 -32.53
CA GLN A 169 18.80 25.10 -31.44
C GLN A 169 18.89 25.72 -30.04
N ALA A 170 17.74 26.15 -29.51
CA ALA A 170 17.59 26.47 -28.10
C ALA A 170 17.89 25.22 -27.25
N HIS A 171 19.11 25.08 -26.74
CA HIS A 171 19.54 23.98 -25.90
C HIS A 171 18.67 23.86 -24.63
N ILE A 172 18.29 22.63 -24.25
CA ILE A 172 17.59 22.35 -22.97
C ILE A 172 18.47 22.82 -21.81
N THR A 173 17.94 23.64 -20.91
CA THR A 173 18.73 24.16 -19.79
C THR A 173 19.03 23.06 -18.78
N SER A 174 20.15 23.21 -18.04
CA SER A 174 20.51 22.27 -16.97
C SER A 174 19.45 22.19 -15.86
N GLY A 175 18.76 23.31 -15.58
CA GLY A 175 17.62 23.34 -14.65
C GLY A 175 16.42 22.53 -15.14
N GLU A 176 16.08 22.62 -16.42
CA GLU A 176 15.00 21.81 -17.04
C GLU A 176 15.35 20.32 -17.00
N LEU A 177 16.60 19.95 -17.27
CA LEU A 177 17.05 18.55 -17.19
C LEU A 177 17.02 18.00 -15.75
N ARG A 178 17.44 18.79 -14.74
CA ARG A 178 17.36 18.38 -13.32
C ARG A 178 15.91 18.20 -12.86
N LEU A 179 15.03 19.13 -13.23
CA LEU A 179 13.61 19.00 -12.92
C LEU A 179 13.00 17.79 -13.64
N ALA A 180 13.36 17.56 -14.90
CA ALA A 180 12.90 16.40 -15.64
C ALA A 180 13.38 15.06 -15.03
N ASP A 181 14.63 15.00 -14.58
CA ASP A 181 15.17 13.82 -13.88
C ASP A 181 14.45 13.57 -12.55
N PHE A 182 14.13 14.63 -11.81
CA PHE A 182 13.31 14.53 -10.60
C PHE A 182 11.89 14.04 -10.91
N VAL A 183 11.25 14.61 -11.94
CA VAL A 183 9.90 14.21 -12.36
C VAL A 183 9.86 12.74 -12.73
N GLU A 184 10.79 12.30 -13.58
CA GLU A 184 10.85 10.92 -14.04
C GLU A 184 11.22 9.94 -12.92
N SER A 185 12.21 10.29 -12.08
CA SER A 185 12.74 9.37 -11.08
C SER A 185 11.88 9.28 -9.81
N PHE A 186 11.10 10.33 -9.49
CA PHE A 186 10.35 10.41 -8.24
C PHE A 186 8.88 10.73 -8.47
N LEU A 187 8.55 11.84 -9.13
CA LEU A 187 7.16 12.30 -9.23
C LEU A 187 6.28 11.30 -9.98
N VAL A 188 6.74 10.79 -11.12
CA VAL A 188 6.00 9.81 -11.93
C VAL A 188 5.73 8.55 -11.11
N PRO A 189 6.73 7.85 -10.54
CA PRO A 189 6.48 6.71 -9.67
C PRO A 189 5.57 7.03 -8.49
N THR A 190 5.73 8.18 -7.82
CA THR A 190 4.86 8.58 -6.70
C THR A 190 3.41 8.72 -7.15
N VAL A 191 3.14 9.40 -8.27
CA VAL A 191 1.78 9.54 -8.80
C VAL A 191 1.21 8.17 -9.18
N GLN A 192 1.99 7.30 -9.81
CA GLN A 192 1.55 5.93 -10.13
C GLN A 192 1.20 5.15 -8.85
N PHE A 193 2.01 5.24 -7.79
CA PHE A 193 1.73 4.61 -6.50
C PHE A 193 0.46 5.15 -5.84
N LEU A 194 0.22 6.46 -5.93
CA LEU A 194 -1.01 7.08 -5.41
C LEU A 194 -2.24 6.65 -6.21
N VAL A 195 -2.13 6.52 -7.54
CA VAL A 195 -3.21 6.00 -8.39
C VAL A 195 -3.51 4.54 -8.04
N ALA A 196 -2.48 3.69 -7.94
CA ALA A 196 -2.64 2.29 -7.54
C ALA A 196 -3.30 2.18 -6.16
N LEU A 197 -2.82 2.94 -5.17
CA LEU A 197 -3.40 2.99 -3.83
C LEU A 197 -4.87 3.40 -3.87
N ALA A 198 -5.22 4.46 -4.60
CA ALA A 198 -6.59 4.94 -4.71
C ALA A 198 -7.52 3.90 -5.35
N VAL A 199 -7.07 3.22 -6.41
CA VAL A 199 -7.84 2.15 -7.07
C VAL A 199 -8.05 0.96 -6.13
N VAL A 200 -6.98 0.47 -5.50
CA VAL A 200 -7.04 -0.69 -4.61
C VAL A 200 -7.89 -0.37 -3.37
N ASP A 201 -7.67 0.77 -2.72
CA ASP A 201 -8.41 1.17 -1.52
C ASP A 201 -9.90 1.35 -1.81
N THR A 202 -10.25 1.93 -2.97
CA THR A 202 -11.64 2.04 -3.43
C THR A 202 -12.26 0.68 -3.66
N TRP A 203 -11.59 -0.19 -4.41
CA TRP A 203 -12.11 -1.50 -4.73
C TRP A 203 -12.34 -2.34 -3.46
N ILE A 204 -11.33 -2.42 -2.60
CA ILE A 204 -11.43 -3.20 -1.36
C ILE A 204 -12.53 -2.64 -0.48
N TYR A 205 -12.59 -1.32 -0.25
CA TYR A 205 -13.63 -0.75 0.60
C TYR A 205 -15.05 -1.12 0.13
N PHE A 206 -15.36 -0.92 -1.15
CA PHE A 206 -16.71 -1.16 -1.65
C PHE A 206 -17.06 -2.65 -1.71
N THR A 207 -16.12 -3.51 -2.09
CA THR A 207 -16.37 -4.96 -2.15
C THR A 207 -16.45 -5.59 -0.75
N HIS A 208 -15.62 -5.14 0.17
CA HIS A 208 -15.67 -5.54 1.58
C HIS A 208 -16.98 -5.10 2.22
N ARG A 209 -17.35 -3.82 2.10
CA ARG A 209 -18.64 -3.32 2.60
C ARG A 209 -19.83 -4.02 1.96
N LEU A 210 -19.78 -4.33 0.66
CA LEU A 210 -20.81 -5.10 -0.02
C LEU A 210 -20.96 -6.50 0.58
N CYS A 211 -19.85 -7.16 0.91
CA CYS A 211 -19.87 -8.46 1.59
C CYS A 211 -20.52 -8.37 2.97
N HIS A 212 -20.41 -7.25 3.68
CA HIS A 212 -21.08 -7.06 4.98
C HIS A 212 -22.56 -6.68 4.89
N ILE A 213 -22.97 -5.96 3.85
CA ILE A 213 -24.36 -5.53 3.66
C ILE A 213 -25.20 -6.67 3.07
N ASN A 214 -24.63 -7.45 2.15
CA ASN A 214 -25.33 -8.57 1.52
C ASN A 214 -25.10 -9.87 2.31
N GLN A 215 -26.15 -10.35 2.99
CA GLN A 215 -26.08 -11.55 3.83
C GLN A 215 -25.59 -12.81 3.11
N THR A 216 -25.92 -12.95 1.82
CA THR A 216 -25.49 -14.11 1.01
C THR A 216 -24.01 -14.04 0.71
N LEU A 217 -23.51 -12.87 0.30
CA LEU A 217 -22.10 -12.63 0.07
C LEU A 217 -21.31 -12.79 1.38
N TYR A 218 -21.81 -12.25 2.50
CA TYR A 218 -21.19 -12.47 3.80
C TYR A 218 -21.03 -13.96 4.08
N ARG A 219 -22.14 -14.72 4.05
CA ARG A 219 -22.13 -16.12 4.44
C ARG A 219 -21.18 -16.96 3.59
N ILE A 220 -21.13 -16.71 2.28
CA ILE A 220 -20.36 -17.52 1.33
C ILE A 220 -18.90 -17.07 1.26
N VAL A 221 -18.66 -15.77 1.15
CA VAL A 221 -17.35 -15.20 0.81
C VAL A 221 -16.61 -14.79 2.08
N HIS A 222 -17.24 -13.99 2.94
CA HIS A 222 -16.50 -13.26 3.97
C HIS A 222 -16.60 -13.83 5.39
N SER A 223 -17.58 -14.71 5.63
CA SER A 223 -17.80 -15.29 6.95
C SER A 223 -16.63 -16.16 7.41
N GLN A 224 -15.84 -16.72 6.49
CA GLN A 224 -14.65 -17.50 6.82
C GLN A 224 -13.57 -16.61 7.46
N HIS A 225 -13.36 -15.42 6.92
CA HIS A 225 -12.41 -14.44 7.45
C HIS A 225 -12.77 -14.05 8.90
N HIS A 226 -14.04 -13.72 9.13
CA HIS A 226 -14.60 -13.39 10.46
C HIS A 226 -14.71 -14.58 11.43
N ARG A 227 -14.23 -15.78 11.09
CA ARG A 227 -14.06 -16.85 12.09
C ARG A 227 -12.86 -16.62 13.00
N LEU A 228 -11.94 -15.74 12.59
CA LEU A 228 -10.82 -15.25 13.38
C LEU A 228 -11.21 -13.97 14.12
N TYR A 229 -12.03 -14.11 15.16
CA TYR A 229 -12.49 -13.01 16.02
C TYR A 229 -11.37 -12.21 16.68
N VAL A 230 -10.25 -12.86 16.96
CA VAL A 230 -9.04 -12.21 17.43
C VAL A 230 -7.98 -12.41 16.36
N PRO A 231 -7.80 -11.41 15.47
CA PRO A 231 -6.82 -11.45 14.40
C PRO A 231 -5.40 -11.69 14.92
N TYR A 232 -4.63 -12.46 14.16
CA TYR A 232 -3.20 -12.62 14.37
C TYR A 232 -2.47 -12.67 13.02
N ALA A 233 -1.19 -12.28 13.04
CA ALA A 233 -0.42 -11.91 11.84
C ALA A 233 -0.45 -12.92 10.68
N TYR A 234 -0.23 -14.21 10.94
CA TYR A 234 -0.20 -15.22 9.87
C TYR A 234 -1.60 -15.63 9.38
N GLY A 235 -2.66 -15.26 10.10
CA GLY A 235 -4.04 -15.48 9.69
C GLY A 235 -4.62 -14.35 8.83
N ALA A 236 -3.82 -13.34 8.48
CA ALA A 236 -4.29 -12.13 7.80
C ALA A 236 -5.00 -12.38 6.45
N VAL A 237 -4.59 -13.44 5.73
CA VAL A 237 -5.23 -13.87 4.46
C VAL A 237 -6.04 -15.15 4.60
N TYR A 238 -6.42 -15.52 5.83
CA TYR A 238 -7.35 -16.64 6.05
C TYR A 238 -8.75 -16.23 5.60
N ALA A 239 -9.09 -16.58 4.35
CA ALA A 239 -10.34 -16.19 3.73
C ALA A 239 -10.87 -17.28 2.79
N HIS A 240 -12.10 -17.11 2.32
CA HIS A 240 -12.64 -17.95 1.25
C HIS A 240 -11.92 -17.64 -0.07
N TRP A 241 -11.75 -18.62 -0.95
CA TRP A 241 -11.00 -18.42 -2.21
C TRP A 241 -11.60 -17.34 -3.12
N LEU A 242 -12.94 -17.17 -3.10
CA LEU A 242 -13.60 -16.08 -3.81
C LEU A 242 -13.21 -14.71 -3.24
N GLU A 243 -13.05 -14.60 -1.93
CA GLU A 243 -12.63 -13.36 -1.31
C GLU A 243 -11.23 -12.99 -1.77
N SER A 244 -10.32 -13.96 -1.69
CA SER A 244 -8.94 -13.80 -2.13
C SER A 244 -8.83 -13.48 -3.63
N LEU A 245 -9.70 -14.03 -4.46
CA LEU A 245 -9.71 -13.72 -5.89
C LEU A 245 -10.24 -12.31 -6.17
N PHE A 246 -11.39 -11.95 -5.59
CA PHE A 246 -12.10 -10.72 -5.93
C PHE A 246 -11.67 -9.51 -5.12
N LEU A 247 -11.43 -9.63 -3.82
CA LEU A 247 -11.00 -8.52 -2.97
C LEU A 247 -9.49 -8.32 -3.11
N ASP A 248 -8.69 -9.38 -3.00
CA ASP A 248 -7.24 -9.24 -3.02
C ASP A 248 -6.68 -9.22 -4.45
N ILE A 249 -6.67 -10.36 -5.15
CA ILE A 249 -5.91 -10.50 -6.41
C ILE A 249 -6.41 -9.52 -7.49
N LEU A 250 -7.73 -9.42 -7.69
CA LEU A 250 -8.30 -8.57 -8.72
C LEU A 250 -8.04 -7.08 -8.43
N SER A 251 -8.10 -6.64 -7.17
CA SER A 251 -7.81 -5.24 -6.82
C SER A 251 -6.39 -4.84 -7.20
N PHE A 252 -5.40 -5.69 -6.91
CA PHE A 252 -4.01 -5.45 -7.31
C PHE A 252 -3.82 -5.48 -8.83
N ILE A 253 -4.46 -6.40 -9.55
CA ILE A 253 -4.37 -6.44 -11.01
C ILE A 253 -4.88 -5.13 -11.61
N MET A 254 -6.05 -4.64 -11.15
CA MET A 254 -6.60 -3.37 -11.62
C MET A 254 -5.74 -2.17 -11.21
N GLY A 255 -5.26 -2.13 -9.97
CA GLY A 255 -4.38 -1.08 -9.47
C GLY A 255 -3.10 -0.96 -10.29
N ASN A 256 -2.43 -2.09 -10.53
CA ASN A 256 -1.21 -2.16 -11.33
C ASN A 256 -1.44 -1.72 -12.79
N ALA A 257 -2.53 -2.20 -13.40
CA ALA A 257 -2.86 -1.89 -14.79
C ALA A 257 -3.21 -0.40 -14.97
N LEU A 258 -4.05 0.16 -14.10
CA LEU A 258 -4.48 1.56 -14.19
C LEU A 258 -3.36 2.55 -13.79
N ALA A 259 -2.46 2.16 -12.89
CA ALA A 259 -1.27 2.95 -12.56
C ALA A 259 -0.15 2.84 -13.62
N GLY A 260 -0.22 1.86 -14.52
CA GLY A 260 0.83 1.61 -15.52
C GLY A 260 2.14 1.17 -14.89
N PHE A 261 2.09 0.32 -13.86
CA PHE A 261 3.28 -0.18 -13.19
C PHE A 261 4.13 -1.09 -14.08
N SER A 262 5.44 -0.90 -14.01
CA SER A 262 6.41 -1.95 -14.35
C SER A 262 6.30 -3.13 -13.38
N VAL A 263 6.84 -4.28 -13.77
CA VAL A 263 6.85 -5.48 -12.91
C VAL A 263 7.61 -5.22 -11.60
N ARG A 264 8.65 -4.38 -11.63
CA ARG A 264 9.40 -4.01 -10.41
C ARG A 264 8.62 -3.07 -9.49
N GLN A 265 7.84 -2.15 -10.04
CA GLN A 265 6.97 -1.30 -9.23
C GLN A 265 5.87 -2.13 -8.56
N SER A 266 5.29 -3.10 -9.28
CA SER A 266 4.28 -4.00 -8.70
C SER A 266 4.86 -4.90 -7.60
N MET A 267 6.11 -5.35 -7.72
CA MET A 267 6.83 -6.03 -6.63
C MET A 267 6.89 -5.20 -5.35
N VAL A 268 7.30 -3.93 -5.45
CA VAL A 268 7.43 -3.04 -4.30
C VAL A 268 6.07 -2.73 -3.70
N PHE A 269 5.10 -2.35 -4.53
CA PHE A 269 3.74 -2.05 -4.08
C PHE A 269 3.07 -3.27 -3.44
N GLY A 270 3.13 -4.43 -4.09
CA GLY A 270 2.58 -5.68 -3.56
C GLY A 270 3.25 -6.12 -2.25
N SER A 271 4.56 -5.90 -2.10
CA SER A 271 5.27 -6.18 -0.84
C SER A 271 4.80 -5.26 0.29
N LEU A 272 4.72 -3.95 0.04
CA LEU A 272 4.23 -2.98 1.03
C LEU A 272 2.79 -3.28 1.45
N ALA A 273 1.95 -3.61 0.48
CA ALA A 273 0.56 -3.91 0.73
C ALA A 273 0.39 -5.25 1.47
N THR A 274 1.22 -6.25 1.18
CA THR A 274 1.31 -7.50 1.99
C THR A 274 1.68 -7.19 3.44
N ILE A 275 2.70 -6.35 3.66
CA ILE A 275 3.10 -5.94 5.01
C ILE A 275 1.96 -5.18 5.70
N LYS A 276 1.23 -4.33 4.98
CA LYS A 276 0.08 -3.60 5.51
C LYS A 276 -1.02 -4.54 5.99
N THR A 277 -1.42 -5.52 5.16
CA THR A 277 -2.41 -6.55 5.53
C THR A 277 -2.00 -7.29 6.79
N ILE A 278 -0.71 -7.66 6.92
CA ILE A 278 -0.18 -8.31 8.13
C ILE A 278 -0.22 -7.36 9.33
N SER A 279 0.17 -6.09 9.15
CA SER A 279 0.15 -5.07 10.20
C SER A 279 -1.26 -4.91 10.78
N ASP A 280 -2.29 -4.92 9.94
CA ASP A 280 -3.69 -4.78 10.38
C ASP A 280 -4.20 -5.98 11.19
N HIS A 281 -3.55 -7.13 11.05
CA HIS A 281 -3.93 -8.36 11.73
C HIS A 281 -2.91 -8.77 12.81
N CYS A 282 -1.84 -8.01 13.02
CA CYS A 282 -0.73 -8.50 13.83
C CYS A 282 -1.06 -8.63 15.32
N GLY A 283 -2.13 -8.00 15.79
CA GLY A 283 -2.54 -7.97 17.20
C GLY A 283 -1.75 -6.98 18.06
N TYR A 284 -0.84 -6.19 17.44
CA TYR A 284 -0.02 -5.18 18.10
C TYR A 284 -0.31 -3.78 17.58
N VAL A 285 -0.23 -2.79 18.47
CA VAL A 285 -0.36 -1.37 18.16
C VAL A 285 0.92 -0.65 18.56
N PHE A 286 1.93 -0.69 17.70
CA PHE A 286 3.18 0.03 17.95
C PHE A 286 3.02 1.54 17.71
N SER A 287 3.64 2.35 18.57
CA SER A 287 3.66 3.82 18.40
C SER A 287 4.51 4.27 17.21
N TRP A 288 5.40 3.41 16.71
CA TRP A 288 6.29 3.67 15.57
C TRP A 288 5.89 2.92 14.30
N ASP A 289 4.65 2.40 14.22
CA ASP A 289 4.15 1.80 12.98
C ASP A 289 4.11 2.87 11.86
N PRO A 290 4.89 2.71 10.77
CA PRO A 290 4.98 3.69 9.71
C PRO A 290 3.64 3.93 9.00
N PHE A 291 2.74 2.94 8.96
CA PHE A 291 1.43 3.11 8.31
C PHE A 291 0.51 4.04 9.11
N ARG A 292 0.65 4.05 10.44
CA ARG A 292 -0.12 4.95 11.33
C ARG A 292 0.28 6.42 11.18
N PHE A 293 1.50 6.71 10.71
CA PHE A 293 1.91 8.08 10.41
C PHE A 293 1.23 8.62 9.14
N LEU A 294 0.76 7.74 8.25
CA LEU A 294 0.10 8.12 7.00
C LEU A 294 -1.40 8.29 7.19
N ASN A 295 -2.04 7.45 8.00
CA ASN A 295 -3.47 7.55 8.28
C ASN A 295 -3.90 6.78 9.55
N ALA A 296 -5.17 6.91 9.96
CA ALA A 296 -5.69 6.32 11.21
C ALA A 296 -6.01 4.82 11.13
N ASN A 297 -5.85 4.18 9.97
CA ASN A 297 -6.03 2.73 9.79
C ASN A 297 -4.87 1.97 10.45
N GLY A 298 -5.12 0.74 10.90
CA GLY A 298 -4.12 -0.12 11.52
C GLY A 298 -4.77 -1.25 12.34
N ALA A 299 -3.95 -1.98 13.11
CA ALA A 299 -4.39 -3.15 13.86
C ALA A 299 -5.65 -2.94 14.72
N LYS A 300 -5.70 -1.88 15.54
CA LYS A 300 -6.87 -1.58 16.38
C LYS A 300 -8.13 -1.23 15.58
N PHE A 301 -7.96 -0.56 14.44
CA PHE A 301 -9.07 -0.16 13.57
C PHE A 301 -9.73 -1.40 12.96
N HIS A 302 -8.90 -2.33 12.46
CA HIS A 302 -9.36 -3.56 11.83
C HIS A 302 -9.81 -4.61 12.86
N ASP A 303 -9.15 -4.72 14.01
CA ASP A 303 -9.60 -5.59 15.10
C ASP A 303 -11.03 -5.25 15.55
N LEU A 304 -11.35 -3.96 15.70
CA LEU A 304 -12.69 -3.51 16.06
C LEU A 304 -13.73 -4.02 15.07
N HIS A 305 -13.40 -4.03 13.77
CA HIS A 305 -14.27 -4.54 12.72
C HIS A 305 -14.54 -6.06 12.86
N HIS A 306 -13.53 -6.84 13.24
CA HIS A 306 -13.67 -8.28 13.53
C HIS A 306 -14.53 -8.58 14.76
N GLN A 307 -14.71 -7.61 15.66
CA GLN A 307 -15.60 -7.80 16.79
C GLN A 307 -17.07 -7.85 16.34
N SER A 308 -17.85 -8.75 16.93
CA SER A 308 -19.28 -8.90 16.58
C SER A 308 -20.11 -7.63 16.73
N TRP A 309 -19.67 -6.72 17.60
CA TRP A 309 -20.31 -5.42 17.84
C TRP A 309 -19.76 -4.30 16.93
N GLY A 310 -18.62 -4.48 16.28
CA GLY A 310 -18.02 -3.54 15.33
C GLY A 310 -18.17 -3.94 13.86
N PHE A 311 -18.77 -5.10 13.59
CA PHE A 311 -18.99 -5.72 12.26
C PHE A 311 -19.62 -4.82 11.18
N LYS A 312 -20.24 -3.69 11.54
CA LYS A 312 -20.87 -2.75 10.59
C LYS A 312 -20.07 -1.46 10.37
N ASN A 313 -18.84 -1.42 10.86
CA ASN A 313 -17.97 -0.26 10.83
C ASN A 313 -16.58 -0.64 10.31
N ASN A 314 -15.77 0.36 9.97
CA ASN A 314 -14.35 0.21 9.67
C ASN A 314 -14.05 -0.77 8.51
N PHE A 315 -14.65 -0.54 7.34
CA PHE A 315 -14.50 -1.44 6.18
C PHE A 315 -13.20 -1.23 5.40
N SER A 316 -12.49 -0.13 5.59
CA SER A 316 -11.25 0.17 4.90
C SER A 316 -10.08 -0.68 5.37
N THR A 317 -9.20 -1.04 4.43
CA THR A 317 -7.97 -1.80 4.70
C THR A 317 -6.70 -0.96 4.52
N TYR A 318 -6.65 0.02 3.60
CA TYR A 318 -5.44 0.84 3.42
C TYR A 318 -5.58 2.24 4.00
N THR A 319 -6.67 2.94 3.68
CA THR A 319 -6.91 4.30 4.16
C THR A 319 -8.32 4.46 4.72
N VAL A 320 -8.46 5.26 5.79
CA VAL A 320 -9.79 5.58 6.36
C VAL A 320 -10.64 6.53 5.50
N PHE A 321 -10.19 6.86 4.28
CA PHE A 321 -10.82 7.86 3.42
C PHE A 321 -12.30 7.55 3.16
N TRP A 322 -12.60 6.33 2.72
CA TRP A 322 -13.97 5.94 2.38
C TRP A 322 -14.86 5.77 3.60
N ASP A 323 -14.34 5.21 4.70
CA ASP A 323 -15.09 5.13 5.95
C ASP A 323 -15.46 6.50 6.49
N ASN A 324 -14.57 7.50 6.37
CA ASN A 324 -14.84 8.88 6.79
C ASN A 324 -15.88 9.56 5.90
N ILE A 325 -15.77 9.41 4.56
CA ILE A 325 -16.71 10.03 3.62
C ILE A 325 -18.12 9.43 3.76
N LEU A 326 -18.22 8.12 3.99
CA LEU A 326 -19.49 7.40 4.00
C LEU A 326 -20.03 7.15 5.41
N GLY A 327 -19.35 7.69 6.44
CA GLY A 327 -19.80 7.64 7.83
C GLY A 327 -19.81 6.24 8.44
N THR A 328 -18.90 5.36 8.02
CA THR A 328 -18.77 3.99 8.53
C THR A 328 -17.62 3.81 9.51
N THR A 329 -16.82 4.85 9.76
CA THR A 329 -15.84 4.86 10.86
C THR A 329 -16.54 4.70 12.21
N TRP A 330 -16.02 3.81 13.06
CA TRP A 330 -16.42 3.76 14.46
C TRP A 330 -15.88 4.98 15.21
N THR A 331 -16.77 5.79 15.81
CA THR A 331 -16.39 7.05 16.46
C THR A 331 -16.42 7.01 17.98
N ASN A 332 -17.14 6.07 18.60
CA ASN A 332 -17.34 6.04 20.05
C ASN A 332 -16.26 5.20 20.76
N GLU A 333 -15.09 5.79 20.99
CA GLU A 333 -13.94 5.10 21.60
C GLU A 333 -14.23 4.60 23.02
N GLU A 334 -14.99 5.35 23.82
CA GLU A 334 -15.37 4.95 25.19
C GLU A 334 -16.23 3.69 25.18
N ALA A 335 -17.22 3.63 24.28
CA ALA A 335 -18.06 2.45 24.11
C ALA A 335 -17.23 1.25 23.63
N ALA A 336 -16.27 1.45 22.71
CA ALA A 336 -15.37 0.38 22.29
C ALA A 336 -14.53 -0.13 23.47
N ALA A 337 -13.91 0.77 24.24
CA ALA A 337 -13.12 0.41 25.41
C ALA A 337 -13.93 -0.38 26.44
N ALA A 338 -15.15 0.07 26.75
CA ALA A 338 -16.06 -0.64 27.65
C ALA A 338 -16.42 -2.04 27.14
N ARG A 339 -16.65 -2.20 25.82
CA ARG A 339 -16.92 -3.48 25.19
C ARG A 339 -15.72 -4.41 25.27
N TYR A 340 -14.52 -3.93 24.98
CA TYR A 340 -13.28 -4.72 25.12
C TYR A 340 -13.09 -5.22 26.56
N SER A 341 -13.19 -4.33 27.56
CA SER A 341 -13.05 -4.71 28.97
C SER A 341 -14.10 -5.74 29.38
N TRP A 342 -15.36 -5.58 28.95
CA TRP A 342 -16.42 -6.53 29.23
C TRP A 342 -16.15 -7.91 28.61
N VAL A 343 -15.70 -7.96 27.34
CA VAL A 343 -15.37 -9.23 26.68
C VAL A 343 -14.18 -9.93 27.34
N GLN A 344 -13.15 -9.17 27.71
CA GLN A 344 -11.98 -9.70 28.43
C GLN A 344 -12.39 -10.31 29.78
N GLN A 345 -13.22 -9.60 30.56
CA GLN A 345 -13.74 -10.11 31.82
C GLN A 345 -14.55 -11.40 31.63
N LYS A 346 -15.47 -11.43 30.66
CA LYS A 346 -16.28 -12.62 30.38
C LYS A 346 -15.44 -13.80 29.91
N THR A 347 -14.36 -13.54 29.20
CA THR A 347 -13.43 -14.58 28.75
C THR A 347 -12.65 -15.17 29.93
N LYS A 348 -12.14 -14.33 30.83
CA LYS A 348 -11.49 -14.78 32.08
C LYS A 348 -12.42 -15.64 32.94
N GLU A 349 -13.65 -15.18 33.18
CA GLU A 349 -14.66 -15.94 33.92
C GLU A 349 -14.94 -17.33 33.30
N ARG A 350 -14.96 -17.43 31.96
CA ARG A 350 -15.16 -18.71 31.25
C ARG A 350 -13.98 -19.65 31.40
N VAL A 351 -12.75 -19.12 31.38
CA VAL A 351 -11.53 -19.91 31.57
C VAL A 351 -11.47 -20.44 32.99
N GLU A 352 -11.69 -19.59 33.99
CA GLU A 352 -11.72 -19.97 35.41
C GLU A 352 -12.76 -21.07 35.67
N LYS A 353 -13.96 -20.95 35.11
CA LYS A 353 -15.01 -21.98 35.21
C LYS A 353 -14.62 -23.31 34.58
N LYS A 354 -13.81 -23.31 33.52
CA LYS A 354 -13.31 -24.55 32.87
C LYS A 354 -12.15 -25.18 33.64
N SER A 355 -11.37 -24.38 34.40
CA SER A 355 -10.25 -24.88 35.20
C SER A 355 -10.66 -25.47 36.55
N ILE A 356 -11.90 -25.25 37.02
CA ILE A 356 -12.42 -25.89 38.24
C ILE A 356 -12.66 -27.39 37.93
N PRO A 357 -11.99 -28.33 38.61
CA PRO A 357 -12.15 -29.76 38.36
C PRO A 357 -13.58 -30.22 38.66
N MET A 358 -14.10 -31.18 37.88
CA MET A 358 -15.44 -31.77 38.08
C MET A 358 -15.67 -32.40 39.47
N THR A 359 -14.64 -32.58 40.28
CA THR A 359 -14.73 -33.22 41.61
C THR A 359 -15.42 -32.36 42.67
N THR A 360 -15.51 -31.03 42.51
CA THR A 360 -16.18 -30.17 43.52
C THR A 360 -17.69 -30.06 43.33
N LYS A 361 -18.21 -30.27 42.11
CA LYS A 361 -19.66 -30.20 41.86
C LYS A 361 -20.44 -31.43 42.35
N ALA A 362 -19.75 -32.50 42.73
CA ALA A 362 -20.37 -33.69 43.31
C ALA A 362 -20.48 -33.62 44.84
N MET A 363 -19.71 -32.77 45.52
CA MET A 363 -19.74 -32.64 46.99
C MET A 363 -20.76 -31.62 47.51
N GLU A 364 -21.36 -30.79 46.64
CA GLU A 364 -22.42 -29.85 47.02
C GLU A 364 -23.84 -30.41 46.75
N ARG A 365 -23.95 -31.71 46.43
CA ARG A 365 -25.23 -32.41 46.18
C ARG A 365 -25.49 -33.61 47.09
N GLU A 366 -24.72 -33.75 48.17
CA GLU A 366 -25.05 -34.60 49.33
C GLU A 366 -25.39 -33.68 50.51
#